data_AF-A0A1B6YSR1-F1
#
_entry.id   AF-A0A1B6YSR1-F1
#
_cell.length_a   1.000
_cell.length_b   1.000
_cell.length_c   1.000
_cell.angle_alpha   90.00
_cell.angle_beta   90.00
_cell.angle_gamma   90.00
#
_symmetry.space_group_name_H-M   'P 1'
#
loop_
_entity.id
_entity.type
_entity.pdbx_description
1 polymer ?
#
loop_
_entity_poly.entity_id
_entity_poly.type
_entity_poly.pdbx_seq_one_letter_code
_entity_poly.pdbx_strand_id
1 'polypeptide(L)'
;MRVLRRLSWGVLLLGLTLWIGIVHLPVWLPPVTPAIMAAQLPPGQGPHRVFGYATLTNGFIRLAVVGRVTPAQEVRLAGFYRDGRDMRPAPDGMLSGKVFAVDDAGLLRLDRYERLGTRYRRDPVTLVDGSRAWAYRLIRDD
;
A
#
# COMPACT_ATOMS: atom_id res chain seq x y z
N MET A 1 -3.36 -0.66 -45.67
CA MET A 1 -2.72 0.01 -44.51
C MET A 1 -3.68 0.75 -43.54
N ARG A 2 -4.99 0.90 -43.81
CA ARG A 2 -5.93 1.55 -42.86
C ARG A 2 -6.53 0.62 -41.79
N VAL A 3 -6.62 -0.68 -42.06
CA VAL A 3 -7.23 -1.68 -41.15
C VAL A 3 -6.30 -2.04 -39.99
N LEU A 4 -4.99 -2.16 -40.24
CA LEU A 4 -3.98 -2.41 -39.20
C LEU A 4 -3.90 -1.27 -38.17
N ARG A 5 -4.23 -0.03 -38.58
CA ARG A 5 -4.24 1.16 -37.72
C ARG A 5 -5.54 1.33 -36.92
N ARG A 6 -6.61 0.58 -37.20
CA ARG A 6 -7.86 0.63 -36.41
C ARG A 6 -7.87 -0.41 -35.29
N LEU A 7 -7.25 -1.57 -35.53
CA LEU A 7 -7.10 -2.62 -34.53
C LEU A 7 -6.20 -2.18 -33.36
N SER A 8 -5.17 -1.38 -33.64
CA SER A 8 -4.28 -0.83 -32.61
C SER A 8 -4.97 0.17 -31.68
N TRP A 9 -5.92 0.96 -32.17
CA TRP A 9 -6.65 1.94 -31.35
C TRP A 9 -7.69 1.27 -30.45
N GLY A 10 -8.34 0.20 -30.91
CA GLY A 10 -9.27 -0.58 -30.09
C GLY A 10 -8.58 -1.24 -28.90
N VAL A 11 -7.39 -1.83 -29.10
CA VAL A 11 -6.59 -2.43 -28.03
C VAL A 11 -6.07 -1.37 -27.05
N LEU A 12 -5.63 -0.21 -27.56
CA LEU A 12 -5.19 0.90 -26.71
C LEU A 12 -6.33 1.48 -25.86
N LEU A 13 -7.52 1.68 -26.45
CA LEU A 13 -8.70 2.15 -25.73
C LEU A 13 -9.14 1.16 -24.66
N LEU A 14 -9.18 -0.14 -24.97
CA LEU A 14 -9.51 -1.17 -23.99
C LEU A 14 -8.49 -1.20 -22.84
N GLY A 15 -7.20 -1.16 -23.16
CA GLY A 15 -6.13 -1.09 -22.18
C GLY A 15 -6.23 0.15 -21.27
N LEU A 16 -6.54 1.31 -21.85
CA LEU A 16 -6.74 2.55 -21.11
C LEU A 16 -7.99 2.49 -20.21
N THR A 17 -9.10 1.96 -20.70
CA THR A 17 -10.33 1.80 -19.89
C THR A 17 -10.11 0.84 -18.73
N LEU A 18 -9.45 -0.30 -18.97
CA LEU A 18 -9.09 -1.25 -17.91
C LEU A 18 -8.15 -0.60 -16.90
N TRP A 19 -7.14 0.16 -17.36
CA TRP A 19 -6.23 0.88 -16.48
C TRP A 19 -6.94 1.94 -15.63
N ILE A 20 -7.82 2.75 -16.23
CA ILE A 20 -8.63 3.74 -15.52
C ILE A 20 -9.53 3.05 -14.48
N GLY A 21 -10.12 1.90 -14.84
CA GLY A 21 -10.81 1.04 -13.90
C GLY A 21 -9.91 0.67 -12.72
N ILE A 22 -8.73 0.09 -12.99
CA ILE A 22 -7.70 -0.33 -12.02
C ILE A 22 -7.16 0.82 -11.15
N VAL A 23 -7.30 2.08 -11.54
CA VAL A 23 -6.81 3.19 -10.72
C VAL A 23 -7.95 3.84 -9.95
N HIS A 24 -9.11 4.05 -10.58
CA HIS A 24 -10.17 4.91 -10.06
C HIS A 24 -11.38 4.16 -9.50
N LEU A 25 -11.60 2.89 -9.87
CA LEU A 25 -12.72 2.08 -9.40
C LEU A 25 -12.19 0.91 -8.57
N PRO A 26 -11.90 1.04 -7.26
CA PRO A 26 -11.29 -0.01 -6.42
C PRO A 26 -12.14 -1.28 -6.19
N VAL A 27 -12.79 -1.81 -7.22
CA VAL A 27 -13.68 -2.97 -7.19
C VAL A 27 -12.93 -4.28 -6.99
N TRP A 28 -11.64 -4.35 -7.34
CA TRP A 28 -10.79 -5.52 -7.03
C TRP A 28 -10.23 -5.49 -5.61
N LEU A 29 -10.29 -4.35 -4.90
CA LEU A 29 -9.84 -4.31 -3.51
C LEU A 29 -10.87 -5.02 -2.63
N PRO A 30 -10.43 -5.80 -1.62
CA PRO A 30 -11.34 -6.40 -0.64
C PRO A 30 -12.34 -5.39 -0.07
N PRO A 31 -13.57 -5.81 0.28
CA PRO A 31 -14.56 -4.89 0.84
C PRO A 31 -14.08 -4.27 2.15
N VAL A 32 -14.66 -3.12 2.51
CA VAL A 32 -14.44 -2.52 3.83
C VAL A 32 -15.07 -3.43 4.89
N THR A 33 -14.27 -3.86 5.85
CA THR A 33 -14.69 -4.70 6.97
C THR A 33 -14.95 -3.86 8.22
N PRO A 34 -15.66 -4.39 9.24
CA PRO A 34 -15.81 -3.70 10.53
C PRO A 34 -14.47 -3.31 11.17
N ALA A 35 -13.44 -4.15 11.03
CA ALA A 35 -12.10 -3.84 11.53
C ALA A 35 -11.45 -2.66 10.81
N ILE A 36 -11.66 -2.54 9.49
CA ILE A 36 -11.22 -1.37 8.73
C ILE A 36 -11.95 -0.12 9.20
N MET A 37 -13.27 -0.19 9.39
CA MET A 37 -14.05 0.97 9.88
C MET A 37 -13.60 1.42 11.27
N ALA A 38 -13.36 0.49 12.19
CA ALA A 38 -12.89 0.78 13.53
C ALA A 38 -11.47 1.41 13.56
N ALA A 39 -10.64 1.11 12.55
CA ALA A 39 -9.28 1.64 12.44
C ALA A 39 -9.18 2.94 11.62
N GLN A 40 -10.30 3.50 11.14
CA GLN A 40 -10.27 4.76 10.41
C GLN A 40 -9.82 5.89 11.33
N LEU A 41 -8.89 6.70 10.83
CA LEU A 41 -8.48 7.93 11.50
C LEU A 41 -9.52 9.02 11.22
N PRO A 42 -9.65 10.02 12.12
CA PRO A 42 -10.48 11.18 11.85
C PRO A 42 -10.09 11.84 10.51
N PRO A 43 -11.07 12.31 9.72
CA PRO A 43 -10.80 12.92 8.42
C PRO A 43 -9.94 14.19 8.57
N GLY A 44 -9.11 14.46 7.56
CA GLY A 44 -8.23 15.62 7.52
C GLY A 44 -6.92 15.45 8.28
N GLN A 45 -6.57 14.24 8.74
CA GLN A 45 -5.29 13.96 9.40
C GLN A 45 -4.15 13.58 8.44
N GLY A 46 -4.42 13.50 7.14
CA GLY A 46 -3.40 13.28 6.13
C GLY A 46 -2.44 14.49 5.96
N PRO A 47 -1.23 14.28 5.41
CA PRO A 47 -0.75 13.02 4.82
C PRO A 47 -0.23 12.00 5.85
N HIS A 48 -0.61 10.74 5.65
CA HIS A 48 -0.17 9.58 6.43
C HIS A 48 1.08 8.97 5.82
N ARG A 49 2.15 8.86 6.62
CA ARG A 49 3.36 8.14 6.22
C ARG A 49 3.16 6.64 6.39
N VAL A 50 3.52 5.86 5.37
CA VAL A 50 3.43 4.40 5.37
C VAL A 50 4.78 3.82 4.99
N PHE A 51 5.28 2.89 5.81
CA PHE A 51 6.49 2.12 5.56
C PHE A 51 6.13 0.78 4.92
N GLY A 52 6.50 0.63 3.65
CA GLY A 52 6.34 -0.61 2.88
C GLY A 52 7.66 -1.35 2.73
N TYR A 53 7.71 -2.62 3.14
CA TYR A 53 8.93 -3.44 3.11
C TYR A 53 8.80 -4.72 2.26
N ALA A 54 7.61 -4.96 1.69
CA ALA A 54 7.31 -6.09 0.81
C ALA A 54 6.76 -5.59 -0.54
N THR A 55 5.57 -6.03 -0.95
CA THR A 55 4.97 -5.67 -2.25
C THR A 55 4.81 -4.16 -2.45
N LEU A 56 4.59 -3.41 -1.36
CA LEU A 56 4.46 -1.95 -1.41
C LEU A 56 5.78 -1.21 -1.72
N THR A 57 6.92 -1.90 -1.79
CA THR A 57 8.16 -1.32 -2.34
C THR A 57 8.06 -1.06 -3.84
N ASN A 58 7.20 -1.81 -4.55
CA ASN A 58 6.95 -1.66 -5.98
C ASN A 58 5.99 -0.49 -6.24
N GLY A 59 6.45 0.50 -7.02
CA GLY A 59 5.69 1.70 -7.36
C GLY A 59 4.42 1.45 -8.18
N PHE A 60 4.41 0.43 -9.05
CA PHE A 60 3.21 0.06 -9.82
C PHE A 60 2.11 -0.52 -8.93
N ILE A 61 2.50 -1.33 -7.94
CA ILE A 61 1.56 -1.85 -6.94
C ILE A 61 1.00 -0.69 -6.11
N ARG A 62 1.85 0.24 -5.64
CA ARG A 62 1.35 1.43 -4.93
C ARG A 62 0.43 2.28 -5.79
N LEU A 63 0.72 2.44 -7.09
CA LEU A 63 -0.16 3.19 -7.99
C LEU A 63 -1.53 2.52 -8.13
N ALA A 64 -1.57 1.20 -8.36
CA ALA A 64 -2.83 0.46 -8.45
C ALA A 64 -3.61 0.49 -7.12
N VAL A 65 -2.92 0.35 -5.98
CA VAL A 65 -3.53 0.26 -4.64
C VAL A 65 -3.90 1.61 -4.05
N VAL A 66 -3.12 2.67 -4.27
CA VAL A 66 -3.42 4.01 -3.75
C VAL A 66 -4.27 4.80 -4.75
N GLY A 67 -4.17 4.51 -6.05
CA GLY A 67 -4.89 5.21 -7.12
C GLY A 67 -4.18 6.47 -7.60
N ARG A 68 -2.96 6.74 -7.11
CA ARG A 68 -2.11 7.86 -7.54
C ARG A 68 -0.64 7.54 -7.35
N VAL A 69 0.22 8.27 -8.05
CA VAL A 69 1.67 8.15 -7.89
C VAL A 69 2.04 8.61 -6.49
N THR A 70 2.73 7.73 -5.75
CA THR A 70 3.27 8.01 -4.43
C THR A 70 4.80 7.92 -4.49
N PRO A 71 5.49 9.08 -4.57
CA PRO A 71 6.93 9.14 -4.40
C PRO A 71 7.31 8.45 -3.09
N ALA A 72 8.36 7.65 -3.14
CA ALA A 72 8.78 6.87 -1.99
C ALA A 72 10.30 6.99 -1.81
N GLN A 73 10.72 7.08 -0.56
CA GLN A 73 12.11 7.22 -0.17
C GLN A 73 12.58 5.93 0.49
N GLU A 74 13.79 5.49 0.16
CA GLU A 74 14.42 4.35 0.86
C GLU A 74 14.69 4.74 2.30
N VAL A 75 14.30 3.89 3.24
CA VAL A 75 14.50 4.09 4.68
C VAL A 75 14.64 2.74 5.36
N ARG A 76 15.10 2.74 6.61
CA ARG A 76 15.23 1.51 7.41
C ARG A 76 14.40 1.60 8.68
N LEU A 77 14.03 0.42 9.19
CA LEU A 77 13.35 0.22 10.46
C LEU A 77 14.22 -0.69 11.33
N ALA A 78 14.65 -0.18 12.49
CA ALA A 78 15.43 -0.94 13.45
C ALA A 78 14.54 -1.84 14.33
N GLY A 79 15.09 -2.91 14.88
CA GLY A 79 14.37 -3.83 15.77
C GLY A 79 13.54 -4.88 15.04
N PHE A 80 13.67 -4.97 13.70
CA PHE A 80 12.90 -5.90 12.88
C PHE A 80 13.76 -6.53 11.77
N TYR A 81 13.39 -7.73 11.34
CA TYR A 81 13.88 -8.36 10.12
C TYR A 81 12.72 -8.80 9.22
N ARG A 82 13.02 -9.00 7.93
CA ARG A 82 12.04 -9.46 6.96
C ARG A 82 11.89 -10.98 7.03
N ASP A 83 10.65 -11.44 7.18
CA ASP A 83 10.27 -12.85 7.04
C ASP A 83 9.21 -12.98 5.93
N GLY A 84 9.67 -13.21 4.69
CA GLY A 84 8.80 -13.30 3.53
C GLY A 84 8.02 -12.01 3.24
N ARG A 85 6.70 -12.01 3.54
CA ARG A 85 5.79 -10.85 3.43
C ARG A 85 5.39 -10.27 4.79
N ASP A 86 6.12 -10.63 5.83
CA ASP A 86 5.95 -10.15 7.20
C ASP A 86 7.25 -9.53 7.72
N MET A 87 7.14 -8.82 8.83
CA MET A 87 8.28 -8.34 9.60
C MET A 87 8.19 -8.90 11.02
N ARG A 88 9.31 -9.42 11.52
CA ARG A 88 9.39 -10.00 12.86
C ARG A 88 10.34 -9.20 13.74
N PRO A 89 10.05 -9.08 15.04
CA PRO A 89 10.96 -8.46 15.99
C PRO A 89 12.30 -9.18 15.99
N ALA A 90 13.39 -8.40 15.94
CA ALA A 90 14.75 -8.85 16.19
C ALA A 90 15.52 -7.64 16.74
N PRO A 91 16.02 -7.68 17.99
CA PRO A 91 16.66 -6.52 18.63
C PRO A 91 17.74 -5.85 17.77
N ASP A 92 18.61 -6.67 17.16
CA ASP A 92 19.70 -6.20 16.28
C ASP A 92 19.31 -6.16 14.80
N GLY A 93 18.02 -6.39 14.51
CA GLY A 93 17.47 -6.44 13.16
C GLY A 93 17.39 -5.07 12.51
N MET A 94 17.67 -5.02 11.22
CA MET A 94 17.48 -3.84 10.38
C MET A 94 16.69 -4.20 9.13
N LEU A 95 15.49 -3.63 9.00
CA LEU A 95 14.59 -3.87 7.89
C LEU A 95 14.63 -2.71 6.90
N SER A 96 15.14 -2.96 5.69
CA SER A 96 15.08 -2.00 4.58
C SER A 96 13.69 -1.97 3.96
N GLY A 97 13.21 -0.77 3.61
CA GLY A 97 11.95 -0.58 2.91
C GLY A 97 11.82 0.83 2.38
N LYS A 98 10.59 1.20 2.01
CA LYS A 98 10.27 2.51 1.46
C LYS A 98 9.20 3.20 2.28
N VAL A 99 9.40 4.48 2.58
CA VAL A 99 8.37 5.34 3.14
C VAL A 99 7.73 6.20 2.06
N PHE A 100 6.40 6.31 2.10
CA PHE A 100 5.62 7.14 1.18
C PHE A 100 4.42 7.75 1.90
N ALA A 101 3.85 8.80 1.32
CA ALA A 101 2.73 9.53 1.90
C ALA A 101 1.42 9.25 1.15
N VAL A 102 0.32 9.09 1.89
CA VAL A 102 -1.04 8.94 1.36
C VAL A 102 -2.03 9.86 2.09
N ASP A 103 -3.14 10.19 1.47
CA ASP A 103 -4.28 10.85 2.14
C ASP A 103 -5.15 9.80 2.84
N ASP A 104 -6.24 10.24 3.47
CA ASP A 104 -7.18 9.37 4.17
C ASP A 104 -7.77 8.29 3.25
N ALA A 105 -8.09 8.65 2.00
CA ALA A 105 -8.63 7.73 1.01
C ALA A 105 -7.60 6.67 0.58
N GLY A 106 -6.34 7.09 0.39
CA GLY A 106 -5.23 6.20 0.08
C GLY A 106 -4.90 5.26 1.23
N LEU A 107 -4.99 5.74 2.47
CA LEU A 107 -4.82 4.90 3.65
C LEU A 107 -5.93 3.84 3.74
N LEU A 108 -7.19 4.23 3.50
CA LEU A 108 -8.32 3.29 3.44
C LEU A 108 -8.14 2.23 2.35
N ARG A 109 -7.64 2.60 1.17
CA ARG A 109 -7.37 1.62 0.10
C ARG A 109 -6.25 0.65 0.49
N LEU A 110 -5.22 1.11 1.20
CA LEU A 110 -4.17 0.25 1.75
C LEU A 110 -4.74 -0.71 2.80
N ASP A 111 -5.58 -0.24 3.72
CA ASP A 111 -6.23 -1.09 4.72
C ASP A 111 -7.03 -2.22 4.08
N ARG A 112 -7.74 -1.91 2.97
CA ARG A 112 -8.45 -2.91 2.16
C ARG A 112 -7.49 -3.88 1.49
N TYR A 113 -6.45 -3.39 0.83
CA TYR A 113 -5.45 -4.20 0.14
C TYR A 113 -4.74 -5.18 1.09
N GLU A 114 -4.34 -4.70 2.26
CA GLU A 114 -3.67 -5.50 3.29
C GLU A 114 -4.66 -6.34 4.14
N ARG A 115 -5.98 -6.22 3.90
CA ARG A 115 -7.02 -6.93 4.64
C ARG A 115 -6.88 -6.72 6.16
N LEU A 116 -6.86 -5.45 6.57
CA LEU A 116 -6.67 -5.04 7.95
C LEU A 116 -7.66 -5.74 8.90
N GLY A 117 -7.16 -6.22 10.02
CA GLY A 117 -7.92 -6.95 11.05
C GLY A 117 -8.23 -8.40 10.72
N THR A 118 -7.96 -8.86 9.49
CA THR A 118 -8.10 -10.27 9.10
C THR A 118 -6.76 -10.92 8.78
N ARG A 119 -5.88 -10.20 8.07
CA ARG A 119 -4.57 -10.73 7.67
C ARG A 119 -3.43 -9.95 8.32
N TYR A 120 -3.53 -8.62 8.31
CA TYR A 120 -2.54 -7.74 8.91
C TYR A 120 -3.18 -6.81 9.94
N ARG A 121 -2.36 -6.35 10.88
CA ARG A 121 -2.60 -5.18 11.72
C ARG A 121 -1.76 -4.01 11.23
N ARG A 122 -2.19 -2.78 11.55
CA ARG A 122 -1.48 -1.55 11.21
C ARG A 122 -0.86 -0.97 12.48
N ASP A 123 0.45 -1.12 12.61
CA ASP A 123 1.20 -0.68 13.77
C ASP A 123 1.89 0.66 13.49
N PRO A 124 1.91 1.61 14.45
CA PRO A 124 2.78 2.77 14.36
C PRO A 124 4.23 2.32 14.61
N VAL A 125 5.15 2.75 13.75
CA VAL A 125 6.59 2.48 13.86
C VAL A 125 7.40 3.76 13.80
N THR A 126 8.57 3.73 14.43
CA THR A 126 9.58 4.80 14.34
C THR A 126 10.71 4.33 13.44
N LEU A 127 10.95 5.06 12.35
CA LEU A 127 12.01 4.78 11.39
C LEU A 127 13.36 5.24 11.94
N VAL A 128 14.46 4.77 11.32
CA VAL A 128 15.82 5.13 11.77
C VAL A 128 16.13 6.62 11.67
N ASP A 129 15.39 7.36 10.83
CA ASP A 129 15.50 8.82 10.68
C ASP A 129 14.69 9.59 11.76
N GLY A 130 14.09 8.87 12.71
CA GLY A 130 13.26 9.43 13.79
C GLY A 130 11.82 9.73 13.38
N SER A 131 11.46 9.58 12.10
CA SER A 131 10.10 9.83 11.65
C SER A 131 9.15 8.68 11.96
N ARG A 132 7.86 9.01 12.16
CA ARG A 132 6.80 8.02 12.41
C ARG A 132 6.11 7.61 11.10
N ALA A 133 5.79 6.34 10.98
CA ALA A 133 5.03 5.79 9.86
C ALA A 133 4.12 4.63 10.33
N TRP A 134 3.10 4.34 9.53
CA TRP A 134 2.32 3.11 9.67
C TRP A 134 3.03 1.96 8.96
N ALA A 135 3.06 0.79 9.57
CA ALA A 135 3.52 -0.45 8.94
C ALA A 135 2.49 -1.56 9.14
N TYR A 136 2.32 -2.41 8.11
CA TYR A 136 1.43 -3.55 8.21
C TYR A 136 2.22 -4.78 8.65
N ARG A 137 1.76 -5.48 9.69
CA ARG A 137 2.37 -6.72 10.21
C ARG A 137 1.33 -7.84 10.26
N LEU A 138 1.72 -9.09 9.95
CA LEU A 138 0.77 -10.20 10.00
C LEU A 138 0.17 -10.33 11.41
N ILE A 139 -1.13 -10.64 11.46
CA ILE A 139 -1.78 -11.09 12.69
C ILE A 139 -1.38 -12.54 12.89
N ARG A 140 -0.89 -12.86 14.09
CA ARG A 140 -0.63 -14.23 14.54
C ARG A 140 -1.22 -14.38 15.94
N ASP A 141 -1.74 -15.58 16.18
CA ASP A 141 -1.98 -16.07 17.53
C ASP A 141 -0.61 -16.53 18.03
N ASP A 142 -0.03 -15.79 18.96
CA ASP A 142 1.25 -16.15 19.60
C ASP A 142 1.02 -17.19 20.72
#